data_AF-A0A1F8BJM9-F1
#
_entry.id   AF-A0A1F8BJM9-F1
#
_cell.length_a   1.000
_cell.length_b   1.000
_cell.length_c   1.000
_cell.angle_alpha   90.00
_cell.angle_beta   90.00
_cell.angle_gamma   90.00
#
_symmetry.space_group_name_H-M   'P 1'
#
loop_
_entity.id
_entity.type
_entity.pdbx_description
1 polymer ?
#
loop_
_entity_poly.entity_id
_entity_poly.type
_entity_poly.pdbx_seq_one_letter_code
_entity_poly.pdbx_strand_id
1 'polypeptide(L)'
;MKISDFFSPSVMAFFRFSAIAGLLATTALLINLNHKAFDRVLGQKSKSLWWLFVLFSVVPLLLFLYIFTFLFGRMNLREQGELVLKFFARK
;
A
#
# COMPACT_ATOMS: atom_id res chain seq x y z
N MET A 1 -18.94 -15.43 -0.09
CA MET A 1 -19.16 -14.69 -1.35
C MET A 1 -18.00 -13.72 -1.50
N LYS A 2 -17.16 -13.90 -2.53
CA LYS A 2 -15.93 -13.10 -2.66
C LYS A 2 -16.25 -11.87 -3.51
N ILE A 3 -15.59 -10.74 -3.23
CA ILE A 3 -15.74 -9.52 -4.05
C ILE A 3 -15.38 -9.78 -5.53
N SER A 4 -14.59 -10.83 -5.81
CA SER A 4 -14.30 -11.35 -7.15
C SER A 4 -15.52 -11.72 -7.98
N ASP A 5 -16.65 -11.99 -7.33
CA ASP A 5 -17.84 -12.53 -7.98
C ASP A 5 -18.72 -11.40 -8.56
N PHE A 6 -18.46 -10.14 -8.18
CA PHE A 6 -19.23 -8.95 -8.59
C PHE A 6 -18.58 -8.09 -9.67
N PHE A 7 -17.27 -8.20 -9.86
CA PHE A 7 -16.51 -7.30 -10.75
C PHE A 7 -15.84 -8.08 -11.87
N SER A 8 -15.81 -7.49 -13.08
CA SER A 8 -15.07 -8.06 -14.19
C SER A 8 -13.57 -8.15 -13.87
N PRO A 9 -12.83 -9.12 -14.46
CA PRO A 9 -11.41 -9.30 -14.17
C PRO A 9 -10.56 -8.04 -14.38
N SER A 10 -10.90 -7.21 -15.35
CA SER A 10 -10.22 -5.93 -15.63
C SER A 10 -10.49 -4.88 -14.56
N VAL A 11 -11.74 -4.74 -14.09
CA VAL A 11 -12.10 -3.82 -13.01
C VAL A 11 -11.44 -4.25 -11.70
N MET A 12 -11.44 -5.55 -11.42
CA MET A 12 -10.73 -6.12 -10.27
C MET A 12 -9.21 -5.87 -10.33
N ALA A 13 -8.59 -6.01 -11.51
CA ALA A 13 -7.17 -5.71 -11.71
C ALA A 13 -6.85 -4.22 -11.51
N PHE A 14 -7.72 -3.33 -12.00
CA PHE A 14 -7.59 -1.88 -11.78
C PHE A 14 -7.67 -1.53 -10.29
N PHE A 15 -8.69 -2.01 -9.57
CA PHE A 15 -8.81 -1.76 -8.12
C PHE A 15 -7.60 -2.25 -7.34
N ARG A 16 -7.06 -3.43 -7.68
CA ARG A 16 -5.85 -3.96 -7.06
C ARG A 16 -4.64 -3.09 -7.34
N PHE A 17 -4.44 -2.68 -8.59
CA PHE A 17 -3.32 -1.82 -8.98
C PHE A 17 -3.40 -0.45 -8.30
N SER A 18 -4.58 0.18 -8.30
CA SER A 18 -4.83 1.45 -7.61
C SER A 18 -4.63 1.35 -6.11
N ALA A 19 -5.04 0.24 -5.48
CA ALA A 19 -4.82 0.01 -4.05
C ALA A 19 -3.32 -0.14 -3.71
N ILE A 20 -2.54 -0.84 -4.55
CA ILE A 20 -1.07 -0.95 -4.37
C ILE A 20 -0.39 0.40 -4.56
N ALA A 21 -0.72 1.12 -5.65
CA ALA A 21 -0.14 2.43 -5.93
C ALA A 21 -0.50 3.45 -4.84
N GLY A 22 -1.76 3.45 -4.40
CA GLY A 22 -2.24 4.25 -3.28
C GLY A 22 -1.50 3.91 -1.99
N LEU A 23 -1.32 2.62 -1.69
CA LEU A 23 -0.55 2.19 -0.51
C LEU A 23 0.89 2.71 -0.54
N LEU A 24 1.59 2.56 -1.67
CA LEU A 24 2.96 3.02 -1.81
C LEU A 24 3.05 4.55 -1.63
N ALA A 25 2.14 5.30 -2.25
CA ALA A 25 2.08 6.75 -2.13
C ALA A 25 1.77 7.18 -0.69
N THR A 26 0.75 6.61 -0.06
CA THR A 26 0.36 6.93 1.32
C THR A 26 1.45 6.54 2.32
N THR A 27 2.10 5.39 2.12
CA THR A 27 3.22 4.95 2.98
C THR A 27 4.41 5.89 2.85
N ALA A 28 4.78 6.28 1.63
CA ALA A 28 5.86 7.23 1.41
C ALA A 28 5.55 8.60 2.04
N LEU A 29 4.31 9.08 1.91
CA LEU A 29 3.85 10.31 2.55
C LEU A 29 3.86 10.20 4.08
N LEU A 30 3.35 9.10 4.64
CA LEU A 30 3.35 8.86 6.08
C LEU A 30 4.76 8.80 6.64
N ILE A 31 5.69 8.11 5.97
CA ILE A 31 7.09 8.05 6.39
C ILE A 31 7.72 9.44 6.37
N ASN A 32 7.51 10.21 5.29
CA ASN A 32 8.11 11.54 5.16
C ASN A 32 7.51 12.56 6.14
N LEU A 33 6.18 12.53 6.32
CA LEU A 33 5.46 13.36 7.28
C LEU A 33 5.82 12.98 8.72
N ASN A 34 5.80 11.68 9.05
CA ASN A 34 6.17 11.22 10.38
C ASN A 34 7.64 11.52 10.65
N HIS A 35 8.57 11.39 9.69
CA HIS A 35 9.98 11.65 9.95
C HIS A 35 10.19 13.12 10.34
N LYS A 36 9.59 14.04 9.57
CA LYS A 36 9.64 15.48 9.88
C LYS A 36 8.94 15.82 11.19
N ALA A 37 7.77 15.24 11.45
CA ALA A 37 7.03 15.48 12.69
C ALA A 37 7.77 14.91 13.91
N PHE A 38 8.36 13.72 13.77
CA PHE A 38 9.11 13.02 14.81
C PHE A 38 10.35 13.80 15.22
N ASP A 39 11.15 14.27 14.26
CA ASP A 39 12.29 15.14 14.53
C ASP A 39 11.87 16.46 15.19
N ARG A 40 10.73 17.03 14.76
CA ARG A 40 10.24 18.31 15.29
C ARG A 40 9.68 18.20 16.71
N VAL A 41 9.00 17.10 17.04
CA VAL A 41 8.37 16.86 18.33
C VAL A 41 9.36 16.34 19.38
N LEU A 42 10.30 15.48 18.98
CA LEU A 42 11.23 14.84 19.90
C LEU A 42 12.61 15.49 19.95
N GLY A 43 12.94 16.35 18.98
CA GLY A 43 14.19 17.11 18.96
C GLY A 43 15.40 16.21 19.19
N GLN A 44 16.19 16.50 20.24
CA GLN A 44 17.38 15.71 20.59
C GLN A 44 17.09 14.24 20.97
N LYS A 45 15.87 13.90 21.42
CA LYS A 45 15.50 12.52 21.75
C LYS A 45 15.07 11.69 20.53
N SER A 46 14.96 12.32 19.34
CA SER A 46 14.60 11.64 18.08
C SER A 46 15.48 10.41 17.82
N LYS A 47 16.81 10.52 17.96
CA LYS A 47 17.73 9.39 17.78
C LYS A 47 17.51 8.23 18.74
N SER A 48 17.13 8.52 19.99
CA SER A 48 16.88 7.51 21.01
C SER A 48 15.54 6.79 20.78
N LEU A 49 14.55 7.52 20.27
CA LEU A 49 13.19 7.01 20.06
C LEU A 49 12.90 6.57 18.62
N TRP A 50 13.87 6.57 17.72
CA TRP A 50 13.71 6.12 16.33
C TRP A 50 12.98 4.77 16.22
N TRP A 51 13.21 3.83 17.14
CA TRP A 51 12.47 2.57 17.17
C TRP A 51 10.94 2.73 17.26
N LEU A 52 10.44 3.74 17.99
CA LEU A 52 9.01 4.07 18.02
C LEU A 52 8.53 4.48 16.63
N PHE A 53 9.28 5.34 15.93
CA PHE A 53 8.95 5.74 14.56
C PHE A 53 8.88 4.53 13.63
N VAL A 54 9.84 3.61 13.70
CA VAL A 54 9.82 2.37 12.93
C VAL A 54 8.59 1.53 13.28
N LEU A 55 8.26 1.40 14.56
CA LEU A 55 7.08 0.65 15.01
C LEU A 55 5.79 1.25 14.42
N PHE A 56 5.63 2.56 14.50
CA PHE A 56 4.45 3.28 13.98
C PHE A 56 4.38 3.32 12.46
N SER A 57 5.49 3.16 11.75
CA SER A 57 5.49 3.09 10.28
C SER A 57 5.34 1.66 9.76
N VAL A 58 5.99 0.69 10.39
CA VAL A 58 6.04 -0.71 9.92
C VAL A 58 4.81 -1.49 10.34
N VAL A 59 4.29 -1.31 11.56
CA VAL A 59 3.12 -2.06 12.04
C VAL A 59 1.87 -1.78 11.20
N PRO A 60 1.52 -0.51 10.89
CA PRO A 60 0.38 -0.24 10.00
C PRO A 60 0.58 -0.78 8.59
N LEU A 61 1.82 -0.75 8.08
CA LEU A 61 2.15 -1.32 6.77
C LEU A 61 1.91 -2.83 6.74
N LEU A 62 2.38 -3.55 7.76
CA LEU A 62 2.17 -5.00 7.90
C LEU A 62 0.70 -5.35 8.07
N LEU A 63 -0.04 -4.59 8.89
CA LEU A 63 -1.48 -4.78 9.09
C LEU A 63 -2.23 -4.60 7.77
N PHE A 64 -1.84 -3.59 6.98
CA PHE A 64 -2.43 -3.35 5.67
C PHE A 64 -2.09 -4.45 4.68
N LEU A 65 -0.83 -4.89 4.60
CA LEU A 65 -0.41 -6.01 3.75
C LEU A 65 -1.17 -7.28 4.10
N TYR A 66 -1.44 -7.51 5.38
CA TYR A 66 -2.25 -8.64 5.85
C TYR A 66 -3.71 -8.53 5.35
N ILE A 67 -4.36 -7.39 5.57
CA ILE A 67 -5.73 -7.13 5.07
C ILE A 67 -5.79 -7.25 3.55
N PHE A 68 -4.80 -6.71 2.86
CA PHE A 68 -4.71 -6.76 1.40
C PHE A 68 -4.56 -8.20 0.91
N THR A 69 -3.65 -8.98 1.50
CA THR A 69 -3.45 -10.40 1.19
C THR A 69 -4.73 -11.21 1.46
N PHE A 70 -5.43 -10.89 2.56
CA PHE A 70 -6.71 -11.51 2.90
C PHE A 70 -7.81 -11.20 1.88
N LEU A 71 -7.93 -9.94 1.44
CA LEU A 71 -8.95 -9.51 0.49
C LEU A 71 -8.69 -9.96 -0.95
N PHE A 72 -7.42 -10.00 -1.38
CA PHE A 72 -7.07 -10.19 -2.79
C PHE A 72 -6.34 -11.52 -3.10
N GLY A 73 -5.91 -12.27 -2.07
CA GLY A 73 -5.28 -13.60 -2.22
C GLY A 73 -3.89 -13.57 -2.87
N ARG A 74 -3.39 -14.74 -3.32
CA ARG A 74 -2.14 -14.83 -4.08
C ARG A 74 -2.30 -14.11 -5.42
N MET A 75 -1.67 -12.96 -5.56
CA MET A 75 -1.70 -12.18 -6.79
C MET A 75 -0.56 -12.59 -7.72
N ASN A 76 -0.89 -12.90 -8.97
CA ASN A 76 0.07 -12.97 -10.05
C ASN A 76 0.24 -11.56 -10.63
N LEU A 77 1.19 -10.79 -10.09
CA LEU A 77 1.45 -9.39 -10.45
C LEU A 77 1.66 -9.19 -11.96
N ARG A 78 2.19 -10.22 -12.64
CA ARG A 78 2.44 -10.22 -14.08
C ARG A 78 1.14 -10.20 -14.89
N GLU A 79 0.19 -11.08 -14.59
CA GLU A 79 -1.12 -11.12 -15.27
C GLU A 79 -1.94 -9.85 -14.99
N GLN A 80 -1.85 -9.31 -13.77
CA GLN A 80 -2.52 -8.08 -13.40
C GLN A 80 -1.98 -6.88 -14.20
N GLY A 81 -0.66 -6.79 -14.36
CA GLY A 81 0.00 -5.76 -15.16
C GLY A 81 -0.41 -5.81 -16.63
N GLU A 82 -0.47 -7.00 -17.22
CA GLU A 82 -0.92 -7.18 -18.61
C GLU A 82 -2.39 -6.80 -18.82
N LEU A 83 -3.27 -7.12 -17.87
CA LEU A 83 -4.69 -6.74 -17.92
C LEU A 83 -4.90 -5.23 -17.83
N VAL A 84 -4.14 -4.56 -16.95
CA VAL A 84 -4.15 -3.10 -16.82
C VAL A 84 -3.62 -2.45 -18.10
N LEU A 85 -2.49 -2.92 -18.63
CA LEU A 85 -1.93 -2.42 -19.89
C LEU A 85 -2.90 -2.63 -21.05
N LYS A 86 -3.60 -3.76 -21.15
CA LYS A 86 -4.64 -3.96 -22.16
C LYS A 86 -5.81 -2.97 -22.03
N PHE A 87 -6.13 -2.52 -20.83
CA PHE A 87 -7.18 -1.51 -20.61
C PHE A 87 -6.73 -0.12 -21.05
N PHE A 88 -5.48 0.26 -20.77
CA PHE A 88 -4.93 1.59 -21.08
C PHE A 88 -4.32 1.72 -22.49
N ALA A 89 -3.76 0.65 -23.05
CA ALA A 89 -3.12 0.61 -24.37
C ALA A 89 -4.09 0.27 -25.50
N ARG A 90 -5.39 0.08 -25.22
CA ARG A 90 -6.43 -0.02 -26.25
C ARG A 90 -6.78 1.40 -26.73
N LYS A 91 -5.86 2.01 -27.46
CA LYS A 91 -6.12 3.12 -28.38
C LYS A 91 -5.61 2.71 -29.75
#